data_AF-A0A420IP62-F1
#
_entry.id   AF-A0A420IP62-F1
#
_cell.length_a   1.000
_cell.length_b   1.000
_cell.length_c   1.000
_cell.angle_alpha   90.00
_cell.angle_beta   90.00
_cell.angle_gamma   90.00
#
_symmetry.space_group_name_H-M   'P 1'
#
loop_
_entity.id
_entity.type
_entity.pdbx_description
1 polymer ?
#
loop_
_entity_poly.entity_id
_entity_poly.type
_entity_poly.pdbx_seq_one_letter_code
_entity_poly.pdbx_strand_id
1 'polypeptide(L)'
;MLTGFAKEHYLAANLSQQTFNLAIDYLRNFFEGPGCNRRNLGKWNATNLKPTISQNPNKTTSECLQFLVHTLREVQLGLSEDLRTNSFLHDKLITACQGVPAFRYAITNPPTKICELLNNLQNSITAYEEE
;
A
#
# COMPACT_ATOMS: atom_id res chain seq x y z
N MET A 1 16.64 15.90 -14.36
CA MET A 1 17.99 15.26 -14.34
C MET A 1 17.97 14.16 -13.30
N LEU A 2 18.54 12.98 -13.56
CA LEU A 2 18.60 11.89 -12.56
C LEU A 2 19.49 12.31 -11.37
N THR A 3 19.07 11.96 -10.15
CA THR A 3 19.77 12.28 -8.90
C THR A 3 19.84 11.05 -7.99
N GLY A 4 20.75 11.07 -7.01
CA GLY A 4 20.92 10.00 -6.02
C GLY A 4 21.16 8.62 -6.65
N PHE A 5 20.56 7.60 -6.04
CA PHE A 5 20.74 6.19 -6.41
C PHE A 5 20.39 5.90 -7.88
N ALA A 6 19.39 6.59 -8.45
CA ALA A 6 19.04 6.45 -9.86
C ALA A 6 20.17 6.94 -10.80
N LYS A 7 20.87 8.02 -10.43
CA LYS A 7 22.05 8.50 -11.18
C LYS A 7 23.22 7.52 -11.06
N GLU A 8 23.47 7.02 -9.86
CA GLU A 8 24.54 6.04 -9.61
C GLU A 8 24.34 4.79 -10.44
N HIS A 9 23.13 4.22 -10.44
CA HIS A 9 22.82 3.02 -11.20
C HIS A 9 22.89 3.24 -12.71
N TYR A 10 22.46 4.40 -13.19
CA TYR A 10 22.55 4.79 -14.60
C TYR A 10 24.00 4.81 -15.10
N LEU A 11 24.91 5.37 -14.29
CA LEU A 11 26.33 5.43 -14.61
C LEU A 11 27.00 4.05 -14.49
N ALA A 12 26.73 3.31 -13.41
CA ALA A 12 27.32 2.00 -13.16
C ALA A 12 26.96 0.96 -14.24
N ALA A 13 25.74 1.02 -14.77
CA ALA A 13 25.30 0.16 -15.87
C ALA A 13 25.70 0.69 -17.27
N ASN A 14 26.51 1.75 -17.36
CA ASN A 14 26.96 2.39 -18.60
C ASN A 14 25.81 2.73 -19.56
N LEU A 15 24.66 3.15 -19.02
CA LEU A 15 23.45 3.38 -19.82
C LEU A 15 23.58 4.59 -20.76
N SER A 16 24.54 5.50 -20.51
CA SER A 16 24.87 6.59 -21.41
C SER A 16 25.42 6.14 -22.76
N GLN A 17 25.92 4.90 -22.85
CA GLN A 17 26.42 4.28 -24.09
C GLN A 17 25.34 3.45 -24.80
N GLN A 18 24.15 3.32 -24.21
CA GLN A 18 23.04 2.58 -24.77
C GLN A 18 22.10 3.51 -25.53
N THR A 19 21.24 2.94 -26.37
CA THR A 19 20.14 3.71 -26.96
C THR A 19 19.17 4.12 -25.86
N PHE A 20 18.45 5.23 -26.09
CA PHE A 20 17.47 5.74 -25.13
C PHE A 20 16.46 4.66 -24.71
N ASN A 21 15.92 3.89 -25.67
CA ASN A 21 14.95 2.84 -25.37
C ASN A 21 15.53 1.74 -24.48
N LEU A 22 16.74 1.26 -24.77
CA LEU A 22 17.40 0.24 -23.95
C LEU A 22 17.72 0.75 -22.53
N ALA A 23 18.16 2.00 -22.40
CA ALA A 23 18.40 2.61 -21.10
C ALA A 23 17.11 2.74 -20.28
N ILE A 24 16.00 3.12 -20.92
CA ILE A 24 14.68 3.21 -20.26
C ILE A 24 14.18 1.83 -19.84
N ASP A 25 14.24 0.83 -20.72
CA ASP A 25 13.79 -0.52 -20.40
C ASP A 25 14.63 -1.16 -19.29
N TYR A 26 15.94 -0.91 -19.29
CA TYR A 26 16.82 -1.32 -18.19
C TYR A 26 16.38 -0.69 -16.86
N LEU A 27 16.20 0.64 -16.83
CA LEU A 27 15.83 1.35 -15.61
C LEU A 27 14.46 0.90 -15.09
N ARG A 28 13.48 0.72 -15.98
CA ARG A 28 12.16 0.16 -15.63
C ARG A 28 12.30 -1.23 -15.03
N ASN A 29 13.04 -2.13 -15.67
CA ASN A 29 13.24 -3.47 -15.13
C ASN A 29 13.98 -3.47 -13.79
N PHE A 30 14.93 -2.55 -13.59
CA PHE A 30 15.66 -2.45 -12.34
C PHE A 30 14.79 -1.93 -11.19
N PHE A 31 14.05 -0.85 -11.41
CA PHE A 31 13.26 -0.19 -10.36
C PHE A 31 11.82 -0.70 -10.23
N GLU A 32 11.26 -1.28 -11.28
CA GLU A 32 9.85 -1.72 -11.37
C GLU A 32 9.72 -3.16 -11.91
N GLY A 33 10.83 -3.89 -12.06
CA GLY A 33 10.80 -5.25 -12.56
C GLY A 33 10.19 -6.27 -11.59
N PRO A 34 10.13 -7.54 -11.98
CA PRO A 34 9.43 -8.59 -11.23
C PRO A 34 9.90 -8.75 -9.78
N GLY A 35 11.19 -8.53 -9.51
CA GLY A 35 11.75 -8.56 -8.16
C GLY A 35 11.21 -7.43 -7.26
N CYS A 36 11.08 -6.22 -7.80
CA CYS A 36 10.49 -5.09 -7.11
C CYS A 36 9.00 -5.35 -6.84
N ASN A 37 8.27 -5.78 -7.88
CA ASN A 37 6.85 -6.11 -7.77
C ASN A 37 6.60 -7.18 -6.70
N ARG A 38 7.40 -8.25 -6.67
CA ARG A 38 7.29 -9.31 -5.64
C ARG A 38 7.52 -8.77 -4.23
N ARG A 39 8.56 -7.95 -4.05
CA ARG A 39 8.86 -7.32 -2.74
C ARG A 39 7.70 -6.43 -2.28
N ASN A 40 7.17 -5.60 -3.18
CA ASN A 40 6.06 -4.71 -2.88
C ASN A 40 4.76 -5.47 -2.61
N LEU A 41 4.50 -6.57 -3.33
CA LEU A 41 3.37 -7.46 -3.05
C LEU A 41 3.52 -8.16 -1.68
N GLY A 42 4.74 -8.54 -1.30
CA GLY A 42 5.03 -9.04 0.05
C GLY A 42 4.72 -8.00 1.12
N LYS A 43 5.17 -6.75 0.93
CA LYS A 43 4.84 -5.63 1.81
C LYS A 43 3.33 -5.40 1.89
N TRP A 44 2.65 -5.35 0.75
CA TRP A 44 1.19 -5.22 0.65
C TRP A 44 0.47 -6.28 1.50
N ASN A 45 0.83 -7.56 1.32
CA ASN A 45 0.21 -8.65 2.08
C ASN A 45 0.44 -8.53 3.58
N ALA A 46 1.63 -8.10 4.00
CA ALA A 46 1.98 -7.90 5.41
C ALA A 46 1.34 -6.65 6.05
N THR A 47 0.93 -5.66 5.26
CA THR A 47 0.29 -4.42 5.74
C THR A 47 -1.14 -4.69 6.19
N ASN A 48 -1.36 -4.79 7.51
CA ASN A 48 -2.65 -5.08 8.15
C ASN A 48 -2.81 -4.21 9.41
N LEU A 49 -4.03 -3.88 9.82
CA LEU A 49 -4.25 -2.92 10.90
C LEU A 49 -3.79 -3.45 12.26
N LYS A 50 -4.06 -4.72 12.57
CA LYS A 50 -3.72 -5.31 13.87
C LYS A 50 -2.23 -5.14 14.24
N PRO A 51 -1.26 -5.53 13.38
CA PRO A 51 0.14 -5.25 13.67
C PRO A 51 0.48 -3.76 13.64
N THR A 52 -0.18 -2.94 12.82
CA THR A 52 0.00 -1.48 12.84
C THR A 52 -0.35 -0.88 14.21
N ILE A 53 -1.46 -1.29 14.83
CA ILE A 53 -1.84 -0.87 16.19
C ILE A 53 -0.77 -1.32 17.20
N SER A 54 -0.37 -2.60 17.16
CA SER A 54 0.65 -3.13 18.08
C SER A 54 2.00 -2.42 17.97
N GLN A 55 2.37 -1.95 16.79
CA GLN A 55 3.62 -1.21 16.54
C GLN A 55 3.53 0.28 16.89
N ASN A 56 2.32 0.81 17.12
CA ASN A 56 2.09 2.23 17.41
C ASN A 56 1.23 2.39 18.68
N PRO A 57 1.72 1.95 19.86
CA PRO A 57 0.92 1.96 21.09
C PRO A 57 0.53 3.38 21.55
N ASN A 58 1.22 4.41 21.07
CA ASN A 58 0.96 5.81 21.42
C ASN A 58 -0.05 6.49 20.49
N LYS A 59 -0.61 5.77 19.50
CA LYS A 59 -1.56 6.30 18.53
C LYS A 59 -2.94 5.70 18.75
N THR A 60 -3.97 6.47 18.44
CA THR A 60 -5.35 5.99 18.40
C THR A 60 -5.54 4.98 17.28
N THR A 61 -6.61 4.18 17.37
CA THR A 61 -7.02 3.26 16.31
C THR A 61 -7.30 4.01 14.99
N SER A 62 -7.87 5.22 15.08
CA SER A 62 -8.15 6.07 13.92
C SER A 62 -6.86 6.53 13.22
N GLU A 63 -5.86 6.98 13.96
CA GLU A 63 -4.55 7.34 13.40
C GLU A 63 -3.84 6.12 12.79
N CYS A 64 -3.96 4.95 13.42
CA CYS A 64 -3.42 3.71 12.87
C CYS A 64 -4.11 3.32 11.55
N LEU A 65 -5.43 3.52 11.45
CA LEU A 65 -6.19 3.31 10.22
C LEU A 65 -5.75 4.29 9.11
N GLN A 66 -5.58 5.57 9.43
CA GLN A 66 -5.07 6.55 8.46
C GLN A 66 -3.66 6.19 7.97
N PHE A 67 -2.78 5.79 8.88
CA PHE A 67 -1.43 5.33 8.53
C PHE A 67 -1.45 4.09 7.64
N LEU A 68 -2.32 3.12 7.94
CA LEU A 68 -2.51 1.93 7.13
C LEU A 68 -2.96 2.28 5.71
N VAL A 69 -4.00 3.11 5.56
CA VAL A 69 -4.55 3.52 4.27
C VAL A 69 -3.50 4.26 3.43
N HIS A 70 -2.75 5.16 4.06
CA HIS A 70 -1.66 5.86 3.40
C HIS A 70 -0.58 4.89 2.90
N THR A 71 -0.11 3.99 3.78
CA THR A 71 0.89 2.99 3.45
C THR A 71 0.44 2.08 2.31
N LEU A 72 -0.81 1.62 2.32
CA LEU A 72 -1.36 0.80 1.24
C LEU A 72 -1.35 1.55 -0.09
N ARG A 73 -1.81 2.80 -0.12
CA ARG A 73 -1.79 3.61 -1.35
C ARG A 73 -0.38 3.79 -1.91
N GLU A 74 0.61 4.04 -1.06
CA GLU A 74 2.01 4.16 -1.50
C GLU A 74 2.55 2.83 -2.05
N VAL A 75 2.30 1.72 -1.35
CA VAL A 75 2.76 0.40 -1.79
C VAL A 75 2.08 -0.01 -3.10
N GLN A 76 0.81 0.36 -3.29
CA GLN A 76 0.06 0.06 -4.51
C GLN A 76 0.75 0.59 -5.76
N LEU A 77 1.36 1.79 -5.70
CA LEU A 77 2.08 2.39 -6.83
C LEU A 77 3.25 1.52 -7.31
N GLY A 78 3.83 0.71 -6.41
CA GLY A 78 4.92 -0.21 -6.71
C GLY A 78 4.48 -1.63 -7.06
N LEU A 79 3.18 -1.92 -7.16
CA LEU A 79 2.68 -3.24 -7.59
C LEU A 79 2.70 -3.35 -9.12
N SER A 80 2.44 -4.55 -9.65
CA SER A 80 2.16 -4.73 -11.08
C SER A 80 0.89 -3.96 -11.47
N GLU A 81 0.85 -3.45 -12.71
CA GLU A 81 -0.22 -2.55 -13.19
C GLU A 81 -1.63 -3.11 -12.98
N ASP A 82 -1.82 -4.42 -13.21
CA ASP A 82 -3.10 -5.11 -13.02
C ASP A 82 -3.64 -5.05 -11.57
N LEU A 83 -2.76 -4.81 -10.59
CA LEU A 83 -3.08 -4.72 -9.16
C LEU A 83 -3.23 -3.27 -8.68
N ARG A 84 -2.99 -2.28 -9.54
CA ARG A 84 -3.11 -0.85 -9.21
C ARG A 84 -4.55 -0.34 -9.34
N THR A 85 -5.52 -1.18 -8.97
CA THR A 85 -6.95 -0.92 -9.13
C THR A 85 -7.61 -0.55 -7.81
N ASN A 86 -8.69 0.23 -7.90
CA ASN A 86 -9.49 0.57 -6.71
C ASN A 86 -10.16 -0.67 -6.11
N SER A 87 -10.55 -1.66 -6.92
CA SER A 87 -11.11 -2.92 -6.41
C SER A 87 -10.09 -3.68 -5.57
N PHE A 88 -8.84 -3.78 -6.02
CA PHE A 88 -7.80 -4.46 -5.27
C PHE A 88 -7.48 -3.76 -3.94
N LEU A 89 -7.46 -2.42 -3.93
CA LEU A 89 -7.32 -1.64 -2.69
C LEU A 89 -8.51 -1.83 -1.75
N HIS A 90 -9.73 -1.86 -2.29
CA HIS A 90 -10.96 -2.08 -1.53
C HIS A 90 -10.95 -3.45 -0.82
N ASP A 91 -10.70 -4.53 -1.57
CA ASP A 91 -10.58 -5.89 -1.03
C ASP A 91 -9.46 -5.99 0.01
N LYS A 92 -8.35 -5.28 -0.23
CA LYS A 92 -7.26 -5.22 0.73
C LYS A 92 -7.65 -4.49 2.00
N LEU A 93 -8.39 -3.39 1.95
CA LEU A 93 -8.83 -2.69 3.16
C LEU A 93 -9.71 -3.58 4.03
N ILE A 94 -10.61 -4.36 3.41
CA ILE A 94 -11.45 -5.34 4.11
C ILE A 94 -10.57 -6.36 4.84
N THR A 95 -9.68 -7.03 4.10
CA THR A 95 -8.82 -8.08 4.65
C THR A 95 -7.80 -7.56 5.66
N ALA A 96 -7.25 -6.37 5.45
CA ALA A 96 -6.31 -5.73 6.37
C ALA A 96 -6.94 -5.34 7.71
N CYS A 97 -8.25 -5.10 7.72
CA CYS A 97 -9.03 -4.76 8.90
C CYS A 97 -9.56 -6.00 9.66
N GLN A 98 -9.39 -7.21 9.11
CA GLN A 98 -9.85 -8.44 9.76
C GLN A 98 -9.14 -8.67 11.10
N GLY A 99 -9.91 -9.19 12.08
CA GLY A 99 -9.39 -9.51 13.41
C GLY A 99 -9.26 -8.32 14.36
N VAL A 100 -9.75 -7.13 13.97
CA VAL A 100 -9.96 -5.98 14.86
C VAL A 100 -11.44 -5.95 15.29
N PRO A 101 -11.75 -6.08 16.60
CA PRO A 101 -13.13 -6.18 17.08
C PRO A 101 -14.05 -5.05 16.62
N ALA A 102 -13.56 -3.80 16.68
CA ALA A 102 -14.29 -2.60 16.26
C ALA A 102 -14.83 -2.68 14.83
N PHE A 103 -14.19 -3.45 13.94
CA PHE A 103 -14.53 -3.48 12.52
C PHE A 103 -15.42 -4.63 12.10
N ARG A 104 -15.75 -5.55 13.02
CA ARG A 104 -16.46 -6.79 12.70
C ARG A 104 -17.72 -6.55 11.86
N TYR A 105 -18.49 -5.52 12.19
CA TYR A 105 -19.72 -5.20 11.46
C TYR A 105 -19.44 -4.48 10.13
N ALA A 106 -18.55 -3.48 10.11
CA ALA A 106 -18.23 -2.74 8.89
C ALA A 106 -17.66 -3.60 7.76
N ILE A 107 -16.89 -4.65 8.09
CA ILE A 107 -16.29 -5.54 7.08
C ILE A 107 -17.20 -6.70 6.65
N THR A 108 -18.31 -6.97 7.36
CA THR A 108 -19.23 -8.06 7.02
C THR A 108 -20.10 -7.72 5.81
N ASN A 109 -20.48 -6.46 5.67
CA ASN A 109 -21.21 -5.95 4.51
C ASN A 109 -20.59 -4.62 4.04
N PRO A 110 -19.41 -4.67 3.40
CA PRO A 110 -18.66 -3.47 3.06
C PRO A 110 -19.31 -2.73 1.88
N PRO A 111 -19.42 -1.38 1.93
CA PRO A 111 -19.84 -0.58 0.78
C PRO A 111 -18.89 -0.79 -0.40
N THR A 112 -19.38 -0.70 -1.64
CA THR A 112 -18.55 -0.92 -2.83
C THR A 112 -17.52 0.19 -3.08
N LYS A 113 -17.77 1.41 -2.59
CA LYS A 113 -16.86 2.55 -2.78
C LYS A 113 -15.89 2.67 -1.62
N ILE A 114 -14.62 2.92 -1.94
CA ILE A 114 -13.56 3.10 -0.94
C ILE A 114 -13.89 4.24 0.04
N CYS A 115 -14.40 5.38 -0.42
CA CYS A 115 -14.73 6.50 0.47
C CYS A 115 -15.81 6.13 1.48
N GLU A 116 -16.84 5.39 1.04
CA GLU A 116 -17.92 4.92 1.91
C GLU A 116 -17.41 3.87 2.89
N LEU A 117 -16.55 2.95 2.45
CA LEU A 117 -15.88 1.97 3.32
C LEU A 117 -15.04 2.67 4.40
N LEU A 118 -14.23 3.67 4.04
CA LEU A 118 -13.39 4.40 4.99
C LEU A 118 -14.21 5.14 6.04
N ASN A 119 -15.32 5.77 5.63
CA ASN A 119 -16.26 6.41 6.57
C ASN A 119 -16.89 5.38 7.51
N ASN A 120 -17.33 4.23 6.99
CA ASN A 120 -17.89 3.16 7.82
C ASN A 120 -16.87 2.62 8.82
N LEU A 121 -15.62 2.43 8.41
CA LEU A 121 -14.55 2.01 9.30
C LEU A 121 -14.34 3.04 10.42
N GLN A 122 -14.25 4.33 10.09
CA GLN A 122 -14.11 5.39 11.10
C GLN A 122 -15.27 5.43 12.09
N ASN A 123 -16.52 5.39 11.59
CA ASN A 123 -17.71 5.36 12.44
C ASN A 123 -17.71 4.13 13.38
N SER A 124 -17.19 2.99 12.90
CA SER A 124 -17.11 1.78 13.72
C SER A 124 -16.08 1.88 14.84
N ILE A 125 -15.02 2.69 14.66
CA ILE A 125 -14.08 3.02 15.76
C ILE A 125 -14.83 3.81 16.83
N THR A 126 -15.49 4.90 16.43
CA THR A 126 -16.22 5.77 17.37
C THR A 126 -17.28 4.98 18.14
N ALA A 127 -18.09 4.17 17.45
CA ALA A 127 -19.11 3.35 18.10
C ALA A 127 -18.53 2.33 19.11
N TYR A 128 -17.35 1.76 18.82
CA TYR A 128 -16.68 0.82 19.71
C TYR A 128 -16.01 1.51 20.91
N GLU A 129 -15.59 2.76 20.78
CA GLU A 129 -15.01 3.55 21.88
C GLU A 129 -16.10 4.10 22.83
N GLU A 130 -17.36 4.15 22.39
CA GLU A 130 -18.53 4.56 23.18
C GLU A 130 -19.22 3.39 23.92
N GLU A 131 -18.87 2.13 23.61
CA GLU A 131 -19.33 0.90 24.28
C GLU A 131 -18.50 0.53 25.53
#